data_AF-A0A3D4I1V4-F1
#
_entry.id   AF-A0A3D4I1V4-F1
#
_cell.length_a   1.000
_cell.length_b   1.000
_cell.length_c   1.000
_cell.angle_alpha   90.00
_cell.angle_beta   90.00
_cell.angle_gamma   90.00
#
_symmetry.space_group_name_H-M   'P 1'
#
loop_
_entity.id
_entity.type
_entity.pdbx_description
1 polymer ?
#
loop_
_entity_poly.entity_id
_entity_poly.type
_entity_poly.pdbx_seq_one_letter_code
_entity_poly.pdbx_strand_id
1 'polypeptide(L)'
;MAATRLITMHINKGKTIAQSLSDRTDYAINPDKTRDGEYVSSYECSPETVDTEFLLAKQKYSSITGREPQHGRNIIAYQIRQAFL
;
A
#
# COMPACT_ATOMS: atom_id res chain seq x y z
N MET A 1 13.76 15.13 14.66
CA MET A 1 13.03 14.00 15.27
C MET A 1 11.68 13.90 14.58
N ALA A 2 11.21 12.71 14.21
CA ALA A 2 9.96 12.54 13.46
C ALA A 2 8.91 11.77 14.25
N ALA A 3 7.71 12.32 14.38
CA ALA A 3 6.57 11.58 14.92
C ALA A 3 6.09 10.58 13.87
N THR A 4 6.14 9.28 14.17
CA THR A 4 5.84 8.20 13.21
C THR A 4 4.56 7.45 13.61
N ARG A 5 3.64 7.25 12.64
CA ARG A 5 2.42 6.45 12.80
C ARG A 5 2.38 5.32 11.77
N LEU A 6 2.20 4.09 12.24
CA LEU A 6 1.92 2.92 11.42
C LEU A 6 0.41 2.71 11.32
N ILE A 7 -0.12 2.54 10.10
CA ILE A 7 -1.54 2.40 9.82
C ILE A 7 -1.77 1.15 8.97
N THR A 8 -2.61 0.24 9.45
CA THR A 8 -3.03 -0.96 8.72
C THR A 8 -4.09 -0.61 7.68
N MET A 9 -3.92 -1.08 6.45
CA MET A 9 -4.90 -0.93 5.37
C MET A 9 -5.65 -2.23 5.13
N HIS A 10 -6.95 -2.11 4.94
CA HIS A 10 -7.87 -3.21 4.65
C HIS A 10 -8.60 -2.96 3.33
N ILE A 11 -9.25 -4.01 2.82
CA ILE A 11 -10.10 -3.91 1.63
C ILE A 11 -11.24 -2.91 1.91
N ASN A 12 -11.46 -2.00 0.97
CA ASN A 12 -12.56 -1.05 1.03
C ASN A 12 -13.88 -1.79 0.79
N LYS A 13 -14.95 -1.40 1.49
CA LYS A 13 -16.27 -2.05 1.37
C LYS A 13 -16.75 -2.03 -0.09
N GLY A 14 -17.04 -3.21 -0.64
CA GLY A 14 -17.53 -3.36 -2.02
C GLY A 14 -16.46 -3.26 -3.11
N LYS A 15 -15.17 -3.20 -2.76
CA LYS A 15 -14.05 -3.15 -3.72
C LYS A 15 -13.22 -4.43 -3.67
N THR A 16 -12.50 -4.70 -4.76
CA THR A 16 -11.46 -5.74 -4.81
C THR A 16 -10.20 -5.28 -4.06
N ILE A 17 -9.25 -6.20 -3.80
CA ILE A 17 -7.95 -5.85 -3.23
C ILE A 17 -7.22 -4.88 -4.16
N ALA A 18 -7.18 -5.18 -5.47
CA ALA A 18 -6.52 -4.34 -6.48
C ALA A 18 -7.07 -2.91 -6.45
N GLN A 19 -8.39 -2.74 -6.56
CA GLN A 19 -9.04 -1.43 -6.50
C GLN A 19 -8.76 -0.69 -5.17
N SER A 20 -8.72 -1.43 -4.06
CA SER A 20 -8.43 -0.84 -2.75
C SER A 20 -6.97 -0.39 -2.61
N LEU A 21 -6.03 -1.05 -3.30
CA LEU A 21 -4.64 -0.63 -3.37
C LEU A 21 -4.50 0.60 -4.26
N SER A 22 -5.07 0.58 -5.47
CA SER A 22 -5.05 1.71 -6.41
C SER A 22 -5.63 2.99 -5.79
N ASP A 23 -6.79 2.90 -5.13
CA ASP A 23 -7.37 4.04 -4.41
C ASP A 23 -6.38 4.71 -3.43
N ARG A 24 -5.49 3.92 -2.82
CA ARG A 24 -4.54 4.38 -1.79
C ARG A 24 -3.26 4.92 -2.41
N THR A 25 -2.75 4.24 -3.42
CA THR A 25 -1.52 4.61 -4.13
C THR A 25 -1.78 5.85 -4.98
N ASP A 26 -2.88 5.92 -5.73
CA ASP A 26 -3.32 7.11 -6.48
C ASP A 26 -3.41 8.35 -5.59
N TYR A 27 -4.00 8.21 -4.39
CA TYR A 27 -4.07 9.30 -3.43
C TYR A 27 -2.68 9.72 -2.91
N ALA A 28 -1.78 8.76 -2.70
CA ALA A 28 -0.44 9.00 -2.17
C ALA A 28 0.49 9.66 -3.21
N ILE A 29 0.37 9.29 -4.49
CA ILE A 29 1.21 9.81 -5.59
C ILE A 29 0.59 10.99 -6.34
N ASN A 30 -0.57 11.48 -5.88
CA ASN A 30 -1.35 12.52 -6.54
C ASN A 30 -0.46 13.69 -7.04
N PRO A 31 -0.42 13.95 -8.37
CA PRO A 31 0.47 14.94 -8.98
C PRO A 31 0.25 16.36 -8.45
N ASP A 32 -0.99 16.72 -8.07
CA ASP A 32 -1.32 18.02 -7.48
C ASP A 32 -0.65 18.24 -6.11
N LYS A 33 -0.26 17.15 -5.44
CA LYS A 33 0.35 17.15 -4.10
C LYS A 33 1.83 16.77 -4.10
N THR A 34 2.33 16.21 -5.19
CA THR A 34 3.69 15.66 -5.28
C THR A 34 4.56 16.40 -6.27
N ARG A 35 4.12 17.57 -6.76
CA ARG A 35 4.80 18.34 -7.81
C ARG A 35 5.02 17.46 -9.04
N ASP A 36 3.91 16.96 -9.57
CA ASP A 36 3.88 16.07 -10.75
C ASP A 36 4.80 14.84 -10.59
N GLY A 37 4.83 14.27 -9.38
CA GLY A 37 5.63 13.10 -9.05
C GLY A 37 7.07 13.36 -8.60
N GLU A 38 7.58 14.60 -8.62
CA GLU A 38 8.95 14.93 -8.16
C GLU A 38 9.22 14.49 -6.71
N TYR A 39 8.19 14.54 -5.86
CA TYR A 39 8.30 14.13 -4.45
C TYR A 39 7.97 12.65 -4.20
N VAL A 40 7.77 11.86 -5.26
CA VAL A 40 7.56 10.42 -5.15
C VAL A 40 8.90 9.72 -5.29
N SER A 41 9.20 8.85 -4.34
CA SER A 41 10.30 7.90 -4.43
C SER A 41 9.79 6.50 -4.17
N SER A 42 10.46 5.51 -4.74
CA SER A 42 10.15 4.10 -4.52
C SER A 42 11.41 3.35 -4.09
N TYR A 43 11.18 2.22 -3.41
CA TYR A 43 12.24 1.32 -2.98
C TYR A 43 11.72 -0.11 -3.11
N GLU A 44 12.47 -0.96 -3.82
CA GLU A 44 12.08 -2.36 -4.13
C GLU A 44 10.74 -2.51 -4.88
N CYS A 45 10.21 -1.43 -5.45
CA CYS A 45 9.02 -1.39 -6.29
C CYS A 45 9.09 -0.23 -7.29
N SER A 46 8.17 -0.22 -8.25
CA SER A 46 7.94 0.94 -9.14
C SER A 46 6.63 1.64 -8.79
N PRO A 47 6.56 2.98 -8.78
CA PRO A 47 5.31 3.72 -8.56
C PRO A 47 4.20 3.32 -9.54
N GLU A 48 4.55 2.92 -10.76
CA GLU A 48 3.59 2.54 -11.82
C GLU A 48 2.99 1.15 -11.61
N THR A 49 3.72 0.24 -10.95
CA THR A 49 3.33 -1.17 -10.81
C THR A 49 3.06 -1.59 -9.38
N VAL A 50 3.19 -0.67 -8.42
CA VAL A 50 3.14 -0.94 -6.98
C VAL A 50 1.93 -1.77 -6.57
N ASP A 51 0.75 -1.51 -7.13
CA ASP A 51 -0.46 -2.27 -6.81
C ASP A 51 -0.33 -3.76 -7.16
N THR A 52 0.22 -4.05 -8.34
CA THR A 52 0.44 -5.41 -8.81
C THR A 52 1.56 -6.10 -8.04
N GLU A 53 2.61 -5.36 -7.65
CA GLU A 53 3.71 -5.88 -6.85
C GLU A 53 3.24 -6.26 -5.43
N PHE A 54 2.37 -5.46 -4.82
CA PHE A 54 1.73 -5.79 -3.54
C PHE A 54 0.88 -7.06 -3.63
N LEU A 55 0.09 -7.20 -4.69
CA LEU A 55 -0.71 -8.41 -4.93
C LEU A 55 0.18 -9.64 -5.13
N LEU A 56 1.24 -9.51 -5.94
CA LEU A 56 2.19 -10.57 -6.20
C LEU A 56 2.92 -11.00 -4.93
N ALA A 57 3.39 -10.04 -4.12
CA ALA A 57 4.06 -10.31 -2.85
C ALA A 57 3.15 -11.08 -1.89
N LYS A 58 1.87 -10.69 -1.83
CA LYS A 58 0.87 -11.39 -1.02
C LYS A 58 0.61 -12.81 -1.49
N GLN A 59 0.47 -13.01 -2.79
CA GLN A 59 0.29 -14.33 -3.39
C GLN A 59 1.51 -15.24 -3.15
N LYS A 60 2.72 -14.70 -3.30
CA LYS A 60 3.97 -15.40 -2.98
C LYS A 60 4.00 -15.82 -1.51
N TYR A 61 3.65 -14.91 -0.59
CA TYR A 61 3.61 -15.22 0.83
C TYR A 61 2.61 -16.33 1.17
N SER A 62 1.39 -16.28 0.63
CA SER A 62 0.39 -17.35 0.79
C SER A 62 0.92 -18.68 0.23
N SER A 63 1.51 -18.66 -0.97
CA SER A 63 2.05 -19.86 -1.62
C SER A 63 3.18 -20.52 -0.84
N ILE A 64 4.08 -19.72 -0.24
CA ILE A 64 5.22 -20.21 0.55
C ILE A 64 4.78 -20.72 1.92
N THR A 65 3.86 -20.02 2.58
CA THR A 65 3.53 -20.28 3.99
C THR A 65 2.27 -21.11 4.19
N GLY A 66 1.42 -21.23 3.17
CA GLY A 66 0.07 -21.80 3.27
C GLY A 66 -0.87 -21.02 4.20
N ARG A 67 -0.47 -19.82 4.67
CA ARG A 67 -1.25 -19.02 5.62
C ARG A 67 -2.20 -18.10 4.87
N GLU A 68 -3.49 -18.31 5.08
CA GLU A 68 -4.53 -17.36 4.68
C GLU A 68 -4.92 -16.46 5.86
N PRO A 69 -5.11 -15.15 5.63
CA PRO A 69 -5.53 -14.23 6.68
C PRO A 69 -6.94 -14.60 7.17
N GLN A 70 -7.09 -14.66 8.49
CA GLN A 70 -8.39 -14.92 9.13
C GLN A 70 -9.41 -13.86 8.69
N HIS A 71 -10.66 -14.30 8.48
CA HIS A 71 -11.77 -13.46 8.05
C HIS A 71 -11.86 -12.18 8.91
N GLY A 72 -11.86 -11.00 8.26
CA GLY A 72 -11.93 -9.70 8.93
C GLY A 72 -10.59 -9.09 9.39
N ARG A 73 -9.48 -9.83 9.36
CA ARG A 73 -8.11 -9.31 9.66
C ARG A 73 -7.22 -9.21 8.43
N ASN A 74 -7.80 -9.17 7.25
CA ASN A 74 -7.04 -9.17 6.01
C ASN A 74 -6.37 -7.80 5.79
N ILE A 75 -5.10 -7.69 6.18
CA ILE A 75 -4.28 -6.52 5.92
C ILE A 75 -3.74 -6.64 4.50
N ILE A 76 -3.94 -5.60 3.69
CA ILE A 76 -3.52 -5.55 2.29
C ILE A 76 -2.26 -4.71 2.08
N ALA A 77 -2.02 -3.73 2.95
CA ALA A 77 -0.85 -2.87 2.96
C ALA A 77 -0.67 -2.23 4.34
N TYR A 78 0.52 -1.67 4.58
CA TYR A 78 0.78 -0.79 5.71
C TYR A 78 1.18 0.59 5.20
N GLN A 79 0.65 1.64 5.82
CA GLN A 79 1.09 3.01 5.56
C GLN A 79 1.86 3.52 6.76
N ILE A 80 3.04 4.07 6.50
CA ILE A 80 3.83 4.81 7.48
C ILE A 80 3.62 6.29 7.20
N ARG A 81 3.26 7.07 8.24
CA ARG A 81 3.20 8.53 8.17
C ARG A 81 4.20 9.11 9.15
N GLN A 82 5.04 10.02 8.66
CA GLN A 82 6.04 10.69 9.47
C GLN A 82 5.81 12.19 9.38
N ALA A 83 5.81 12.86 10.53
CA ALA A 83 5.81 14.31 10.62
C ALA A 83 7.19 14.75 11.14
N PHE A 84 7.85 15.60 10.37
CA PHE A 84 9.14 16.19 10.72
C PHE A 84 8.89 17.61 11.23
N LEU A 85 9.50 17.96 12.36
CA LEU A 85 9.52 19.31 12.94
C LEU A 85 10.70 20.10 12.37
#